data_AF-A0A1Z5SMQ2-F1
#
_entry.id   AF-A0A1Z5SMQ2-F1
#
_cell.length_a   1.000
_cell.length_b   1.000
_cell.length_c   1.000
_cell.angle_alpha   90.00
_cell.angle_beta   90.00
_cell.angle_gamma   90.00
#
_symmetry.space_group_name_H-M   'P 1'
#
loop_
_entity.id
_entity.type
_entity.pdbx_description
1 polymer ?
#
loop_
_entity_poly.entity_id
_entity_poly.type
_entity_poly.pdbx_seq_one_letter_code
_entity_poly.pdbx_strand_id
1 'polypeptide(L)'
;MELAAILHNNGTISQYYTYQRSEDYVVVYPQGYDKHWQGPSYATEGVDDLRFTSDLLAHMESEYCIDSSRVYASGKSNGGGFVDLLACSDAGDAFAAFAMASAALYTDTSLDSCTKRRAILESHGDQDTTIPYHPQRAWSPNRITYYGDRSKLDDWLNQMALYFRFENITQDPKKTLLASSYLRGQVQQWIRPRLHEVLHQNIDTEGIFNSWDNYVKAIRNIYGLSNEKQVAIRVIQHLKQKTSTSQYTAKFREYSGKTGWDDQALLTMYYTGLKDDVKDELMRSGGSHDTLELMIQDAIEIDDKLYERKMEKRHNGQYRGRSGYNSTSWTGGSRRDPDAMELDIIQRKPKGKGMRGAKGHYARDCRGRKVRPQEQLNMMLVKEPIDEANDGRGAYDVSKLVEETEDGTRP
;
A
#
# COMPACT_ATOMS: atom_id res chain seq x y z
N MET A 1 38.41 -10.20 -7.95
CA MET A 1 37.14 -10.90 -7.69
C MET A 1 36.10 -9.95 -8.24
N GLU A 2 35.37 -10.36 -9.28
CA GLU A 2 34.31 -9.54 -9.86
C GLU A 2 33.05 -9.76 -9.03
N LEU A 3 32.34 -8.68 -8.73
CA LEU A 3 31.14 -8.72 -7.91
C LEU A 3 29.91 -8.78 -8.82
N ALA A 4 28.95 -9.63 -8.48
CA ALA A 4 27.61 -9.52 -9.08
C ALA A 4 26.88 -8.30 -8.52
N ALA A 5 25.97 -7.69 -9.28
CA ALA A 5 25.20 -6.54 -8.82
C ALA A 5 23.71 -6.90 -8.73
N ILE A 6 23.07 -6.56 -7.60
CA ILE A 6 21.63 -6.68 -7.42
C ILE A 6 21.03 -5.29 -7.21
N LEU A 7 20.18 -4.85 -8.12
CA LEU A 7 19.30 -3.70 -7.88
C LEU A 7 18.02 -4.21 -7.23
N HIS A 8 17.80 -3.86 -5.96
CA HIS A 8 16.63 -4.31 -5.23
C HIS A 8 15.80 -3.18 -4.65
N ASN A 9 14.49 -3.25 -4.90
CA ASN A 9 13.55 -2.26 -4.39
C ASN A 9 13.00 -2.73 -3.03
N ASN A 10 13.67 -2.32 -1.94
CA ASN A 10 13.35 -2.44 -0.49
C ASN A 10 14.31 -3.33 0.34
N GLY A 11 15.30 -2.71 1.00
CA GLY A 11 16.33 -3.41 1.79
C GLY A 11 15.85 -4.07 3.08
N THR A 12 14.83 -3.51 3.75
CA THR A 12 14.37 -4.03 5.05
C THR A 12 13.69 -5.40 4.96
N ILE A 13 13.14 -5.76 3.80
CA ILE A 13 12.41 -7.02 3.59
C ILE A 13 13.30 -8.09 2.95
N SER A 14 14.13 -7.71 1.97
CA SER A 14 14.95 -8.69 1.23
C SER A 14 16.12 -9.22 2.02
N GLN A 15 16.71 -8.39 2.89
CA GLN A 15 17.84 -8.75 3.73
C GLN A 15 19.00 -9.40 2.94
N TYR A 16 19.22 -9.06 1.67
CA TYR A 16 20.35 -9.61 0.90
C TYR A 16 21.70 -9.36 1.59
N TYR A 17 21.76 -8.35 2.46
CA TYR A 17 22.91 -8.05 3.30
C TYR A 17 23.20 -9.10 4.39
N THR A 18 22.24 -9.94 4.78
CA THR A 18 22.41 -10.94 5.85
C THR A 18 22.83 -12.33 5.33
N TYR A 19 22.91 -12.51 4.01
CA TYR A 19 23.19 -13.82 3.42
C TYR A 19 24.69 -14.15 3.45
N GLN A 20 25.01 -15.41 3.74
CA GLN A 20 26.38 -15.89 4.01
C GLN A 20 27.37 -15.77 2.84
N ARG A 21 26.90 -15.39 1.65
CA ARG A 21 27.70 -15.11 0.43
C ARG A 21 27.71 -13.62 0.05
N SER A 22 27.37 -12.71 0.97
CA SER A 22 27.33 -11.27 0.71
C SER A 22 28.66 -10.68 0.22
N GLU A 23 29.78 -11.35 0.48
CA GLU A 23 31.11 -10.96 -0.02
C GLU A 23 31.27 -11.12 -1.55
N ASP A 24 30.37 -11.85 -2.23
CA ASP A 24 30.45 -12.16 -3.67
C ASP A 24 29.64 -11.18 -4.55
N TYR A 25 28.93 -10.21 -3.97
CA TYR A 25 28.05 -9.30 -4.72
C TYR A 25 27.85 -7.93 -4.04
N VAL A 26 27.57 -6.91 -4.85
CA VAL A 26 27.11 -5.58 -4.42
C VAL A 26 25.59 -5.53 -4.52
N VAL A 27 24.92 -4.98 -3.52
CA VAL A 27 23.48 -4.72 -3.56
C VAL A 27 23.23 -3.23 -3.46
N VAL A 28 22.38 -2.73 -4.34
CA VAL A 28 21.97 -1.33 -4.36
C VAL A 28 20.46 -1.26 -4.17
N TYR A 29 20.04 -0.41 -3.25
CA TYR A 29 18.64 -0.25 -2.87
C TYR A 29 18.12 1.14 -3.27
N PRO A 30 17.77 1.35 -4.55
CA PRO A 30 17.18 2.61 -4.97
C PRO A 30 15.74 2.73 -4.46
N GLN A 31 15.31 3.97 -4.20
CA GLN A 31 13.95 4.27 -3.79
C GLN A 31 13.14 4.86 -4.96
N GLY A 32 11.86 4.50 -5.07
CA GLY A 32 10.92 5.12 -6.02
C GLY A 32 10.67 6.60 -5.72
N TYR A 33 10.35 7.40 -6.74
CA TYR A 33 10.01 8.81 -6.55
C TYR A 33 8.64 8.93 -5.87
N ASP A 34 8.53 9.78 -4.84
CA ASP A 34 7.35 9.86 -3.98
C ASP A 34 6.87 8.48 -3.46
N LYS A 35 7.82 7.56 -3.23
CA LYS A 35 7.57 6.16 -2.81
C LYS A 35 6.81 5.31 -3.83
N HIS A 36 6.78 5.72 -5.09
CA HIS A 36 6.19 4.99 -6.20
C HIS A 36 7.20 4.83 -7.34
N TRP A 37 7.08 3.74 -8.07
CA TRP A 37 7.82 3.49 -9.31
C TRP A 37 6.91 3.69 -10.52
N GLN A 38 7.52 4.05 -11.66
CA GLN A 38 6.90 4.13 -12.98
C GLN A 38 6.18 2.82 -13.33
N GLY A 39 5.01 2.95 -13.95
CA GLY A 39 4.15 1.82 -14.34
C GLY A 39 2.67 2.12 -14.07
N PRO A 40 2.21 2.09 -12.81
CA PRO A 40 0.80 2.32 -12.48
C PRO A 40 0.32 3.74 -12.80
N SER A 41 -0.98 3.90 -13.06
CA SER A 41 -1.62 5.20 -13.29
C SER A 41 -1.49 6.22 -12.15
N TYR A 42 -1.19 5.78 -10.92
CA TYR A 42 -0.94 6.67 -9.79
C TYR A 42 0.53 7.08 -9.63
N ALA A 43 1.44 6.57 -10.47
CA ALA A 43 2.81 7.04 -10.48
C ALA A 43 2.87 8.49 -10.98
N THR A 44 3.86 9.25 -10.50
CA THR A 44 4.06 10.63 -10.93
C THR A 44 4.37 10.70 -12.44
N GLU A 45 3.57 11.47 -13.17
CA GLU A 45 3.76 11.68 -14.61
C GLU A 45 5.11 12.36 -14.90
N GLY A 46 5.80 11.92 -15.96
CA GLY A 46 7.09 12.50 -16.39
C GLY A 46 8.34 11.93 -15.69
N VAL A 47 8.17 11.07 -14.67
CA VAL A 47 9.27 10.36 -14.00
C VAL A 47 9.73 9.17 -14.84
N ASP A 48 11.02 9.15 -15.22
CA ASP A 48 11.64 8.10 -16.06
C ASP A 48 12.54 7.19 -15.21
N ASP A 49 11.96 6.13 -14.65
CA ASP A 49 12.68 5.19 -13.79
C ASP A 49 13.55 4.20 -14.57
N LEU A 50 13.24 3.99 -15.86
CA LEU A 50 14.06 3.17 -16.76
C LEU A 50 15.42 3.82 -17.03
N ARG A 51 15.41 5.13 -17.34
CA ARG A 51 16.63 5.91 -17.53
C ARG A 51 17.42 5.99 -16.23
N PHE A 52 16.76 6.26 -15.11
CA PHE A 52 17.38 6.23 -13.79
C PHE A 52 18.15 4.93 -13.53
N THR A 53 17.52 3.79 -13.81
CA THR A 53 18.12 2.46 -13.58
C THR A 53 19.35 2.26 -14.46
N SER A 54 19.30 2.72 -15.71
CA SER A 54 20.42 2.64 -16.65
C SER A 54 21.59 3.54 -16.23
N ASP A 55 21.29 4.78 -15.82
CA ASP A 55 22.29 5.75 -15.35
C ASP A 55 22.96 5.28 -14.04
N LEU A 56 22.18 4.68 -13.14
CA LEU A 56 22.69 4.07 -11.90
C LEU A 56 23.63 2.91 -12.20
N LEU A 57 23.23 1.97 -13.06
CA LEU A 57 24.10 0.85 -13.43
C LEU A 57 25.41 1.32 -14.07
N ALA A 58 25.33 2.28 -15.01
CA ALA A 58 26.51 2.85 -15.65
C ALA A 58 27.45 3.53 -14.64
N HIS A 59 26.90 4.23 -13.65
CA HIS A 59 27.69 4.80 -12.57
C HIS A 59 28.36 3.70 -11.73
N MET A 60 27.62 2.65 -11.37
CA MET A 60 28.17 1.53 -10.60
C MET A 60 29.31 0.83 -11.34
N GLU A 61 29.16 0.58 -12.64
CA GLU A 61 30.21 -0.01 -13.48
C GLU A 61 31.43 0.91 -13.66
N SER A 62 31.26 2.23 -13.49
CA SER A 62 32.36 3.18 -13.58
C SER A 62 33.20 3.28 -12.30
N GLU A 63 32.56 3.08 -11.14
CA GLU A 63 33.20 3.20 -9.83
C GLU A 63 33.70 1.84 -9.30
N TYR A 64 33.06 0.73 -9.69
CA TYR A 64 33.33 -0.61 -9.16
C TYR A 64 33.61 -1.63 -10.26
N CYS A 65 34.36 -2.68 -9.91
CA CYS A 65 34.62 -3.82 -10.81
C CYS A 65 33.44 -4.80 -10.80
N ILE A 66 32.39 -4.47 -11.56
CA ILE A 66 31.18 -5.27 -11.72
C ILE A 66 31.31 -6.18 -12.95
N ASP A 67 30.98 -7.46 -12.80
CA ASP A 67 30.80 -8.36 -13.94
C ASP A 67 29.46 -8.05 -14.61
N SER A 68 29.49 -7.41 -15.77
CA SER A 68 28.29 -7.02 -16.52
C SER A 68 27.48 -8.22 -17.03
N SER A 69 28.04 -9.44 -17.02
CA SER A 69 27.30 -10.68 -17.29
C SER A 69 26.51 -11.20 -16.07
N ARG A 70 26.70 -10.59 -14.90
CA ARG A 70 26.12 -10.99 -13.61
C ARG A 70 25.42 -9.83 -12.90
N VAL A 71 24.61 -9.08 -13.65
CA VAL A 71 23.75 -8.02 -13.12
C VAL A 71 22.31 -8.50 -13.05
N TYR A 72 21.65 -8.32 -11.90
CA TYR A 72 20.31 -8.82 -11.63
C TYR A 72 19.41 -7.69 -11.11
N ALA A 73 18.14 -7.72 -11.51
CA ALA A 73 17.11 -6.81 -10.99
C ALA A 73 16.11 -7.59 -10.14
N SER A 74 15.75 -7.06 -8.98
CA SER A 74 14.78 -7.69 -8.09
C SER A 74 13.85 -6.68 -7.43
N GLY A 75 12.59 -7.07 -7.19
CA GLY A 75 11.63 -6.14 -6.62
C GLY A 75 10.44 -6.83 -5.98
N LYS A 76 9.80 -6.10 -5.04
CA LYS A 76 8.58 -6.53 -4.36
C LYS A 76 7.43 -5.55 -4.59
N SER A 77 6.19 -6.02 -4.71
CA SER A 77 4.99 -5.16 -4.77
C SER A 77 5.10 -4.18 -5.94
N ASN A 78 4.88 -2.89 -5.74
CA ASN A 78 5.09 -1.85 -6.74
C ASN A 78 6.50 -1.88 -7.37
N GLY A 79 7.54 -2.15 -6.58
CA GLY A 79 8.91 -2.32 -7.10
C GLY A 79 9.09 -3.58 -7.93
N GLY A 80 8.31 -4.63 -7.68
CA GLY A 80 8.24 -5.83 -8.52
C GLY A 80 7.55 -5.54 -9.86
N GLY A 81 6.48 -4.74 -9.83
CA GLY A 81 5.83 -4.24 -11.06
C GLY A 81 6.77 -3.40 -11.92
N PHE A 82 7.62 -2.57 -11.32
CA PHE A 82 8.66 -1.86 -12.06
C PHE A 82 9.72 -2.80 -12.65
N VAL A 83 10.13 -3.84 -11.92
CA VAL A 83 11.09 -4.84 -12.44
C VAL A 83 10.51 -5.59 -13.64
N ASP A 84 9.20 -5.85 -13.68
CA ASP A 84 8.51 -6.39 -14.85
C ASP A 84 8.58 -5.42 -16.06
N LEU A 85 8.29 -4.13 -15.82
CA LEU A 85 8.41 -3.08 -16.83
C LEU A 85 9.86 -2.93 -17.33
N LEU A 86 10.85 -2.98 -16.44
CA LEU A 86 12.27 -2.97 -16.76
C LEU A 86 12.64 -4.19 -17.61
N ALA A 87 12.20 -5.39 -17.24
CA ALA A 87 12.46 -6.62 -17.97
C ALA A 87 11.97 -6.52 -19.42
N CYS A 88 10.87 -5.81 -19.64
CA CYS A 88 10.31 -5.62 -20.97
C CYS A 88 10.96 -4.49 -21.79
N SER A 89 11.70 -3.60 -21.15
CA SER A 89 12.33 -2.44 -21.80
C SER A 89 13.69 -2.75 -22.46
N ASP A 90 14.23 -1.76 -23.19
CA ASP A 90 15.62 -1.75 -23.66
C ASP A 90 16.64 -1.60 -22.52
N ALA A 91 16.29 -0.86 -21.46
CA ALA A 91 17.13 -0.77 -20.26
C ALA A 91 17.32 -2.14 -19.58
N GLY A 92 16.37 -3.06 -19.75
CA GLY A 92 16.49 -4.44 -19.28
C GLY A 92 17.55 -5.29 -19.98
N ASP A 93 18.11 -4.85 -21.11
CA ASP A 93 19.11 -5.64 -21.87
C ASP A 93 20.44 -5.81 -21.12
N ALA A 94 20.73 -4.94 -20.15
CA ALA A 94 21.92 -5.03 -19.32
C ALA A 94 21.81 -6.07 -18.18
N PHE A 95 20.64 -6.69 -17.98
CA PHE A 95 20.39 -7.58 -16.85
C PHE A 95 20.31 -9.05 -17.30
N ALA A 96 21.01 -9.91 -16.57
CA ALA A 96 21.07 -11.35 -16.82
C ALA A 96 19.77 -12.06 -16.41
N ALA A 97 19.16 -11.66 -15.29
CA ALA A 97 17.86 -12.20 -14.84
C ALA A 97 17.11 -11.22 -13.93
N PHE A 98 15.81 -11.48 -13.77
CA PHE A 98 14.87 -10.67 -13.01
C PHE A 98 14.17 -11.55 -11.96
N ALA A 99 14.03 -11.06 -10.73
CA ALA A 99 13.41 -11.80 -9.63
C ALA A 99 12.36 -10.96 -8.88
N MET A 100 11.11 -11.40 -8.91
CA MET A 100 9.95 -10.66 -8.43
C MET A 100 9.22 -11.38 -7.30
N ALA A 101 8.79 -10.62 -6.28
CA ALA A 101 8.05 -11.14 -5.14
C ALA A 101 6.77 -10.33 -4.89
N SER A 102 5.60 -10.98 -4.90
CA SER A 102 4.29 -10.32 -4.81
C SER A 102 4.21 -9.11 -5.75
N ALA A 103 4.61 -9.24 -7.03
CA ALA A 103 4.72 -8.11 -7.94
C ALA A 103 3.35 -7.50 -8.24
N ALA A 104 3.27 -6.18 -8.19
CA ALA A 104 2.08 -5.45 -8.61
C ALA A 104 2.09 -5.31 -10.14
N LEU A 105 1.58 -6.34 -10.83
CA LEU A 105 1.42 -6.34 -12.28
C LEU A 105 0.12 -5.60 -12.63
N TYR A 106 0.26 -4.37 -13.09
CA TYR A 106 -0.90 -3.51 -13.36
C TYR A 106 -1.52 -3.83 -14.72
N THR A 107 -2.85 -3.74 -14.82
CA THR A 107 -3.59 -3.99 -16.07
C THR A 107 -3.78 -2.73 -16.91
N ASP A 108 -3.40 -1.57 -16.39
CA ASP A 108 -3.45 -0.26 -17.04
C ASP A 108 -2.11 0.14 -17.69
N THR A 109 -1.09 -0.73 -17.63
CA THR A 109 0.19 -0.53 -18.31
C THR A 109 0.14 -1.04 -19.75
N SER A 110 0.43 -0.16 -20.70
CA SER A 110 0.31 -0.42 -22.14
C SER A 110 1.48 -1.22 -22.73
N LEU A 111 1.72 -2.44 -22.26
CA LEU A 111 2.62 -3.36 -22.94
C LEU A 111 1.81 -4.56 -23.44
N ASP A 112 0.92 -4.30 -24.41
CA ASP A 112 0.07 -5.31 -25.07
C ASP A 112 0.87 -6.47 -25.70
N SER A 113 2.19 -6.36 -25.80
CA SER A 113 3.07 -7.52 -25.97
C SER A 113 4.51 -7.21 -25.56
N CYS A 114 5.03 -7.94 -24.57
CA CYS A 114 6.46 -7.99 -24.33
C CYS A 114 7.11 -9.03 -25.24
N THR A 115 7.97 -8.62 -26.18
CA THR A 115 8.59 -9.54 -27.15
C THR A 115 9.97 -10.07 -26.70
N LYS A 116 10.51 -9.53 -25.61
CA LYS A 116 11.83 -9.87 -25.10
C LYS A 116 11.82 -11.17 -24.28
N ARG A 117 12.77 -12.06 -24.56
CA ARG A 117 12.98 -13.28 -23.77
C ARG A 117 13.92 -12.99 -22.61
N ARG A 118 13.44 -13.15 -21.38
CA ARG A 118 14.20 -12.90 -20.15
C ARG A 118 14.19 -14.12 -19.23
N ALA A 119 15.25 -14.31 -18.45
CA ALA A 119 15.21 -15.20 -17.31
C ALA A 119 14.44 -14.49 -16.18
N ILE A 120 13.28 -15.03 -15.83
CA ILE A 120 12.38 -14.45 -14.82
C ILE A 120 12.09 -15.50 -13.75
N LEU A 121 12.25 -15.11 -12.49
CA LEU A 121 11.69 -15.79 -11.34
C LEU A 121 10.59 -14.90 -10.76
N GLU A 122 9.38 -15.45 -10.63
CA GLU A 122 8.25 -14.77 -10.01
C GLU A 122 7.70 -15.65 -8.88
N SER A 123 7.32 -15.01 -7.78
CA SER A 123 6.74 -15.66 -6.61
C SER A 123 5.65 -14.78 -6.04
N HIS A 124 4.46 -15.35 -5.82
CA HIS A 124 3.30 -14.59 -5.35
C HIS A 124 2.44 -15.44 -4.43
N GLY A 125 1.94 -14.83 -3.35
CA GLY A 125 1.04 -15.50 -2.41
C GLY A 125 -0.39 -15.56 -2.94
N ASP A 126 -1.00 -16.74 -2.97
CA ASP A 126 -2.40 -16.93 -3.36
C ASP A 126 -3.39 -16.16 -2.46
N GLN A 127 -3.05 -15.98 -1.18
CA GLN A 127 -3.81 -15.23 -0.18
C GLN A 127 -3.31 -13.79 0.04
N ASP A 128 -2.50 -13.22 -0.88
CA ASP A 128 -2.04 -11.84 -0.74
C ASP A 128 -3.24 -10.87 -0.82
N THR A 129 -3.54 -10.18 0.29
CA THR A 129 -4.65 -9.21 0.36
C THR A 129 -4.25 -7.80 -0.05
N THR A 130 -2.96 -7.54 -0.20
CA THR A 130 -2.41 -6.22 -0.58
C THR A 130 -2.29 -6.11 -2.09
N ILE A 131 -1.61 -7.06 -2.72
CA ILE A 131 -1.53 -7.22 -4.17
C ILE A 131 -2.11 -8.60 -4.51
N PRO A 132 -3.41 -8.72 -4.79
CA PRO A 132 -4.01 -10.03 -4.97
C PRO A 132 -3.55 -10.75 -6.24
N TYR A 133 -3.21 -12.03 -6.08
CA TYR A 133 -2.75 -12.89 -7.18
C TYR A 133 -3.79 -13.06 -8.29
N HIS A 134 -5.06 -13.18 -7.91
CA HIS A 134 -6.14 -13.29 -8.86
C HIS A 134 -6.58 -11.90 -9.35
N PRO A 135 -6.71 -11.71 -10.68
CA PRO A 135 -7.03 -10.41 -11.26
C PRO A 135 -8.34 -9.88 -10.66
N GLN A 136 -8.24 -8.75 -9.99
CA GLN A 136 -9.40 -8.02 -9.51
C GLN A 136 -10.03 -7.26 -10.67
N ARG A 137 -10.81 -7.96 -11.52
CA ARG A 137 -11.86 -7.24 -12.26
C ARG A 137 -12.71 -6.52 -11.21
N ALA A 138 -13.16 -5.30 -11.50
CA ALA A 138 -14.11 -4.58 -10.65
C ALA A 138 -15.33 -5.44 -10.24
N TRP A 139 -15.62 -6.47 -11.04
CA TRP A 139 -16.67 -7.49 -10.87
C TRP A 139 -16.13 -8.90 -10.66
N SER A 140 -15.04 -9.07 -9.89
CA SER A 140 -14.51 -10.40 -9.59
C SER A 140 -15.45 -11.20 -8.70
N PRO A 141 -15.57 -12.53 -8.89
CA PRO A 141 -16.42 -13.41 -8.09
C PRO A 141 -16.23 -13.20 -6.58
N ASN A 142 -14.99 -12.95 -6.14
CA ASN A 142 -14.66 -12.75 -4.72
C ASN A 142 -15.24 -11.48 -4.09
N ARG A 143 -15.65 -10.47 -4.88
CA ARG A 143 -16.28 -9.24 -4.35
C ARG A 143 -17.80 -9.36 -4.21
N ILE A 144 -18.43 -10.23 -5.02
CA ILE A 144 -19.88 -10.45 -4.99
C ILE A 144 -20.24 -11.84 -4.44
N THR A 145 -19.30 -12.55 -3.81
CA THR A 145 -19.63 -13.81 -3.14
C THR A 145 -20.34 -13.54 -1.82
N TYR A 146 -21.41 -14.29 -1.57
CA TYR A 146 -22.14 -14.25 -0.31
C TYR A 146 -21.88 -15.51 0.51
N TYR A 147 -21.48 -15.33 1.76
CA TYR A 147 -21.12 -16.41 2.68
C TYR A 147 -22.23 -16.76 3.69
N GLY A 148 -23.38 -16.06 3.65
CA GLY A 148 -24.48 -16.27 4.60
C GLY A 148 -24.49 -15.31 5.80
N ASP A 149 -23.71 -14.22 5.78
CA ASP A 149 -23.76 -13.20 6.84
C ASP A 149 -25.08 -12.43 6.77
N ARG A 150 -25.88 -12.47 7.83
CA ARG A 150 -27.20 -11.82 7.86
C ARG A 150 -27.14 -10.31 7.67
N SER A 151 -26.08 -9.67 8.18
CA SER A 151 -25.91 -8.20 8.11
C SER A 151 -25.55 -7.72 6.71
N LYS A 152 -25.02 -8.62 5.86
CA LYS A 152 -24.51 -8.31 4.52
C LYS A 152 -25.43 -8.76 3.39
N LEU A 153 -26.58 -9.35 3.71
CA LEU A 153 -27.48 -9.90 2.69
C LEU A 153 -27.97 -8.79 1.74
N ASP A 154 -28.40 -7.65 2.29
CA ASP A 154 -28.94 -6.56 1.46
C ASP A 154 -27.86 -5.88 0.63
N ASP A 155 -26.64 -5.72 1.16
CA ASP A 155 -25.50 -5.23 0.39
C ASP A 155 -25.20 -6.13 -0.80
N TRP A 156 -25.20 -7.45 -0.57
CA TRP A 156 -25.00 -8.43 -1.63
C TRP A 156 -26.13 -8.42 -2.67
N LEU A 157 -27.39 -8.32 -2.25
CA LEU A 157 -28.53 -8.21 -3.15
C LEU A 157 -28.45 -6.93 -4.01
N ASN A 158 -28.01 -5.81 -3.42
CA ASN A 158 -27.79 -4.56 -4.14
C ASN A 158 -26.66 -4.69 -5.17
N GLN A 159 -25.55 -5.36 -4.81
CA GLN A 159 -24.46 -5.65 -5.74
C GLN A 159 -24.92 -6.53 -6.91
N MET A 160 -25.74 -7.56 -6.66
CA MET A 160 -26.34 -8.39 -7.70
C MET A 160 -27.29 -7.60 -8.60
N ALA A 161 -28.13 -6.72 -8.03
CA ALA A 161 -29.01 -5.86 -8.81
C ALA A 161 -28.24 -4.91 -9.74
N LEU A 162 -27.14 -4.32 -9.25
CA LEU A 162 -26.23 -3.52 -10.08
C LEU A 162 -25.58 -4.37 -11.17
N TYR A 163 -25.09 -5.55 -10.82
CA TYR A 163 -24.48 -6.47 -11.76
C TYR A 163 -25.44 -6.85 -12.91
N PHE A 164 -26.68 -7.22 -12.59
CA PHE A 164 -27.68 -7.52 -13.61
C PHE A 164 -27.96 -6.33 -14.53
N ARG A 165 -27.91 -5.11 -14.00
CA ARG A 165 -28.10 -3.88 -14.78
C ARG A 165 -26.94 -3.60 -15.72
N PHE A 166 -25.70 -3.76 -15.25
CA PHE A 166 -24.51 -3.53 -16.07
C PHE A 166 -24.33 -4.60 -17.16
N GLU A 167 -24.61 -5.85 -16.84
CA GLU A 167 -24.50 -6.98 -17.79
C GLU A 167 -25.78 -7.21 -18.61
N ASN A 168 -26.78 -6.32 -18.47
CA ASN A 168 -28.07 -6.38 -19.16
C ASN A 168 -28.81 -7.72 -19.03
N ILE A 169 -28.75 -8.34 -17.85
CA ILE A 169 -29.40 -9.61 -17.55
C ILE A 169 -30.85 -9.34 -17.14
N THR A 170 -31.76 -9.56 -18.08
CA THR A 170 -33.20 -9.29 -17.88
C THR A 170 -33.99 -10.53 -17.45
N GLN A 171 -33.55 -11.74 -17.84
CA GLN A 171 -34.26 -13.00 -17.60
C GLN A 171 -34.10 -13.48 -16.14
N ASP A 172 -35.21 -13.60 -15.42
CA ASP A 172 -35.22 -14.02 -14.01
C ASP A 172 -34.56 -15.39 -13.75
N PRO A 173 -34.81 -16.44 -14.54
CA PRO A 173 -34.10 -17.71 -14.40
C PRO A 173 -32.58 -17.61 -14.50
N LYS A 174 -32.08 -16.68 -15.32
CA LYS A 174 -30.64 -16.44 -15.43
C LYS A 174 -30.11 -15.71 -14.20
N LYS A 175 -30.85 -14.74 -13.66
CA LYS A 175 -30.47 -14.01 -12.44
C LYS A 175 -30.34 -14.93 -11.24
N THR A 176 -31.31 -15.83 -11.04
CA THR A 176 -31.35 -16.76 -9.88
C THR A 176 -30.23 -17.79 -9.95
N LEU A 177 -29.99 -18.40 -11.13
CA LEU A 177 -28.89 -19.33 -11.35
C LEU A 177 -27.53 -18.66 -11.17
N LEU A 178 -27.38 -17.44 -11.71
CA LEU A 178 -26.14 -16.70 -11.60
C LEU A 178 -25.85 -16.26 -10.16
N ALA A 179 -26.84 -15.73 -9.46
CA ALA A 179 -26.71 -15.40 -8.04
C ALA A 179 -26.36 -16.63 -7.19
N SER A 180 -26.95 -17.79 -7.51
CA SER A 180 -26.64 -19.06 -6.85
C SER A 180 -25.19 -19.50 -7.06
N SER A 181 -24.61 -19.19 -8.23
CA SER A 181 -23.20 -19.48 -8.52
C SER A 181 -22.20 -18.68 -7.67
N TYR A 182 -22.63 -17.55 -7.09
CA TYR A 182 -21.82 -16.71 -6.21
C TYR A 182 -22.01 -17.02 -4.71
N LEU A 183 -22.88 -17.96 -4.36
CA LEU A 183 -23.04 -18.41 -2.97
C LEU A 183 -21.86 -19.29 -2.53
N ARG A 184 -21.37 -19.06 -1.31
CA ARG A 184 -20.26 -19.83 -0.69
C ARG A 184 -20.62 -20.21 0.74
N GLY A 185 -19.95 -21.21 1.31
CA GLY A 185 -20.15 -21.61 2.71
C GLY A 185 -21.54 -22.19 3.00
N GLN A 186 -22.15 -21.80 4.12
CA GLN A 186 -23.43 -22.38 4.58
C GLN A 186 -24.60 -22.07 3.64
N VAL A 187 -24.64 -20.87 3.07
CA VAL A 187 -25.70 -20.50 2.11
C VAL A 187 -25.63 -21.30 0.82
N GLN A 188 -24.43 -21.74 0.41
CA GLN A 188 -24.27 -22.67 -0.72
C GLN A 188 -24.86 -24.05 -0.41
N GLN A 189 -24.67 -24.56 0.82
CA GLN A 189 -25.24 -25.84 1.23
C GLN A 189 -26.77 -25.79 1.27
N TRP A 190 -27.34 -24.65 1.67
CA TRP A 190 -28.77 -24.40 1.69
C TRP A 190 -29.42 -24.47 0.30
N ILE A 191 -28.79 -23.86 -0.73
CA ILE A 191 -29.36 -23.84 -2.08
C ILE A 191 -29.09 -25.12 -2.87
N ARG A 192 -28.06 -25.90 -2.48
CA ARG A 192 -27.53 -27.04 -3.24
C ARG A 192 -28.59 -28.09 -3.63
N PRO A 193 -29.51 -28.55 -2.76
CA PRO A 193 -30.52 -29.54 -3.15
C PRO A 193 -31.42 -29.03 -4.28
N ARG A 194 -31.87 -27.78 -4.17
CA ARG A 194 -32.73 -27.14 -5.17
C ARG A 194 -31.99 -26.86 -6.48
N LEU A 195 -30.72 -26.46 -6.38
CA LEU A 195 -29.87 -26.26 -7.56
C LEU A 195 -29.65 -27.59 -8.32
N HIS A 196 -29.55 -28.71 -7.61
CA HIS A 196 -29.44 -30.04 -8.23
C HIS A 196 -30.73 -30.42 -8.98
N GLU A 197 -31.92 -30.14 -8.42
CA GLU A 197 -33.21 -30.37 -9.10
C GLU A 197 -33.30 -29.56 -10.41
N VAL A 198 -32.95 -28.27 -10.38
CA VAL A 198 -33.03 -27.42 -11.56
C VAL A 198 -32.01 -27.80 -12.64
N LEU A 199 -30.75 -28.07 -12.27
CA LEU A 199 -29.70 -28.35 -13.24
C LEU A 199 -29.80 -29.74 -13.87
N HIS A 200 -30.28 -30.75 -13.13
CA HIS A 200 -30.29 -32.14 -13.61
C HIS A 200 -31.68 -32.67 -13.96
N GLN A 201 -32.74 -32.14 -13.36
CA GLN A 201 -34.10 -32.63 -13.55
C GLN A 201 -34.99 -31.60 -14.26
N ASN A 202 -34.52 -30.34 -14.41
CA ASN A 202 -35.28 -29.24 -14.98
C ASN A 202 -36.61 -28.99 -14.25
N ILE A 203 -36.63 -29.25 -12.94
CA ILE A 203 -37.77 -29.08 -12.03
C ILE A 203 -37.42 -27.98 -11.02
N ASP A 204 -38.32 -27.02 -10.85
CA ASP A 204 -38.25 -25.98 -9.81
C ASP A 204 -39.47 -26.11 -8.89
N THR A 205 -39.43 -27.08 -7.98
CA THR A 205 -40.55 -27.51 -7.12
C THR A 205 -41.16 -26.37 -6.30
N GLU A 206 -40.34 -25.37 -5.92
CA GLU A 206 -40.73 -24.23 -5.08
C GLU A 206 -40.81 -22.91 -5.87
N GLY A 207 -40.53 -22.91 -7.18
CA GLY A 207 -40.56 -21.71 -8.01
C GLY A 207 -39.50 -20.66 -7.64
N ILE A 208 -38.41 -21.09 -6.99
CA ILE A 208 -37.35 -20.22 -6.47
C ILE A 208 -36.46 -19.71 -7.60
N PHE A 209 -36.22 -20.53 -8.62
CA PHE A 209 -35.35 -20.17 -9.74
C PHE A 209 -36.12 -19.45 -10.85
N ASN A 210 -37.44 -19.61 -10.94
CA ASN A 210 -38.25 -18.97 -11.97
C ASN A 210 -38.49 -17.45 -11.77
N SER A 211 -38.34 -16.93 -10.55
CA SER A 211 -38.57 -15.52 -10.23
C SER A 211 -37.50 -14.99 -9.30
N TRP A 212 -36.93 -13.83 -9.65
CA TRP A 212 -35.95 -13.17 -8.79
C TRP A 212 -36.56 -12.79 -7.43
N ASP A 213 -37.83 -12.37 -7.41
CA ASP A 213 -38.51 -12.02 -6.16
C ASP A 213 -38.73 -13.23 -5.25
N ASN A 214 -39.04 -14.40 -5.80
CA ASN A 214 -39.17 -15.63 -5.03
C ASN A 214 -37.81 -16.05 -4.46
N TYR A 215 -36.74 -15.93 -5.25
CA TYR A 215 -35.37 -16.17 -4.79
C TYR A 215 -34.99 -15.25 -3.61
N VAL A 216 -35.25 -13.95 -3.75
CA VAL A 216 -34.98 -12.96 -2.69
C VAL A 216 -35.80 -13.25 -1.42
N LYS A 217 -37.07 -13.63 -1.56
CA LYS A 217 -37.91 -14.02 -0.41
C LYS A 217 -37.35 -15.27 0.28
N ALA A 218 -36.94 -16.29 -0.48
CA ALA A 218 -36.42 -17.54 0.07
C ALA A 218 -35.11 -17.32 0.85
N ILE A 219 -34.17 -16.54 0.30
CA ILE A 219 -32.90 -16.26 0.99
C ILE A 219 -33.10 -15.34 2.20
N ARG A 220 -33.99 -14.33 2.12
CA ARG A 220 -34.33 -13.45 3.25
C ARG A 220 -35.05 -14.17 4.38
N ASN A 221 -35.83 -15.22 4.10
CA ASN A 221 -36.51 -15.98 5.15
C ASN A 221 -35.51 -16.63 6.14
N ILE A 222 -34.33 -17.03 5.66
CA ILE A 222 -33.33 -17.74 6.48
C ILE A 222 -32.18 -16.81 6.91
N TYR A 223 -31.72 -15.97 5.98
CA TYR A 223 -30.55 -15.10 6.14
C TYR A 223 -30.90 -13.62 6.28
N GLY A 224 -32.17 -13.23 6.17
CA GLY A 224 -32.59 -11.86 6.38
C GLY A 224 -32.63 -11.47 7.85
N LEU A 225 -32.52 -10.16 8.11
CA LEU A 225 -32.71 -9.60 9.44
C LEU A 225 -34.20 -9.42 9.71
N SER A 226 -34.81 -10.37 10.43
CA SER A 226 -36.23 -10.30 10.81
C SER A 226 -36.61 -9.06 11.64
N ASN A 227 -35.62 -8.34 12.20
CA ASN A 227 -35.80 -7.19 13.10
C ASN A 227 -34.91 -6.00 12.72
N GLU A 228 -34.73 -5.73 11.43
CA GLU A 228 -33.84 -4.66 10.93
C GLU A 228 -34.09 -3.30 11.61
N LYS A 229 -35.37 -2.91 11.75
CA LYS A 229 -35.76 -1.65 12.43
C LYS A 229 -35.33 -1.62 13.90
N GLN A 230 -35.52 -2.72 14.64
CA GLN A 230 -35.14 -2.76 16.06
C GLN A 230 -33.61 -2.81 16.24
N VAL A 231 -32.90 -3.47 15.33
CA VAL A 231 -31.43 -3.47 15.33
C VAL A 231 -30.92 -2.06 15.04
N ALA A 232 -31.47 -1.38 14.02
CA ALA A 232 -31.11 0.00 13.71
C ALA A 232 -31.35 0.95 14.89
N ILE A 233 -32.51 0.83 15.56
CA ILE A 233 -32.81 1.60 16.78
C ILE A 233 -31.78 1.34 17.87
N ARG A 234 -31.47 0.08 18.19
CA ARG A 234 -30.47 -0.26 19.22
C ARG A 234 -29.08 0.27 18.87
N VAL A 235 -28.68 0.17 17.61
CA VAL A 235 -27.38 0.64 17.13
C VAL A 235 -27.29 2.15 17.25
N ILE A 236 -28.27 2.92 16.78
CA ILE A 236 -28.29 4.39 16.90
C ILE A 236 -28.25 4.82 18.36
N GLN A 237 -29.04 4.18 19.24
CA GLN A 237 -29.08 4.53 20.67
C GLN A 237 -27.72 4.40 21.37
N HIS A 238 -26.85 3.51 20.89
CA HIS A 238 -25.55 3.22 21.49
C HIS A 238 -24.37 3.67 20.61
N LEU A 239 -24.63 4.32 19.47
CA LEU A 239 -23.59 4.75 18.56
C LEU A 239 -22.81 5.91 19.19
N LYS A 240 -21.48 5.74 19.28
CA LYS A 240 -20.57 6.78 19.77
C LYS A 240 -19.41 6.97 18.79
N GLN A 241 -18.98 8.20 18.60
CA GLN A 241 -17.83 8.57 17.79
C GLN A 241 -16.54 8.05 18.44
N LYS A 242 -15.97 6.98 17.87
CA LYS A 242 -14.67 6.42 18.30
C LYS A 242 -13.51 6.99 17.49
N THR A 243 -13.71 7.14 16.18
CA THR A 243 -12.71 7.58 15.20
C THR A 243 -13.02 9.00 14.73
N SER A 244 -12.96 9.28 13.42
CA SER A 244 -13.35 10.57 12.85
C SER A 244 -14.87 10.77 12.89
N THR A 245 -15.30 12.02 12.89
CA THR A 245 -16.71 12.37 12.73
C THR A 245 -17.25 11.81 11.42
N SER A 246 -16.50 11.89 10.32
CA SER A 246 -16.93 11.35 9.01
C SER A 246 -17.30 9.86 9.04
N GLN A 247 -16.50 9.02 9.72
CA GLN A 247 -16.81 7.59 9.87
C GLN A 247 -18.01 7.35 10.79
N TYR A 248 -18.17 8.17 11.83
CA TYR A 248 -19.33 8.14 12.70
C TYR A 248 -20.61 8.53 11.95
N THR A 249 -20.57 9.62 11.18
CA THR A 249 -21.67 10.09 10.33
C THR A 249 -22.11 9.06 9.31
N ALA A 250 -21.15 8.40 8.63
CA ALA A 250 -21.47 7.36 7.66
C ALA A 250 -22.29 6.22 8.31
N LYS A 251 -21.85 5.74 9.48
CA LYS A 251 -22.59 4.72 10.25
C LYS A 251 -23.94 5.23 10.75
N PHE A 252 -23.99 6.47 11.23
CA PHE A 252 -25.24 7.05 11.71
C PHE A 252 -26.29 7.13 10.58
N ARG A 253 -25.91 7.58 9.38
CA ARG A 253 -26.79 7.67 8.20
C ARG A 253 -27.24 6.30 7.70
N GLU A 254 -26.37 5.30 7.76
CA GLU A 254 -26.69 3.92 7.37
C GLU A 254 -27.89 3.39 8.17
N TYR A 255 -27.92 3.63 9.49
CA TYR A 255 -29.00 3.15 10.35
C TYR A 255 -30.18 4.13 10.44
N SER A 256 -29.96 5.45 10.33
CA SER A 256 -31.02 6.45 10.51
C SER A 256 -32.15 6.25 9.51
N GLY A 257 -31.82 5.99 8.24
CA GLY A 257 -32.79 5.72 7.18
C GLY A 257 -33.68 4.49 7.44
N LYS A 258 -33.23 3.56 8.31
CA LYS A 258 -33.96 2.33 8.66
C LYS A 258 -34.87 2.49 9.88
N THR A 259 -34.69 3.54 10.68
CA THR A 259 -35.46 3.74 11.92
C THR A 259 -36.81 4.42 11.71
N GLY A 260 -36.91 5.29 10.71
CA GLY A 260 -38.09 6.15 10.51
C GLY A 260 -38.32 7.15 11.65
N TRP A 261 -37.24 7.59 12.31
CA TRP A 261 -37.30 8.63 13.34
C TRP A 261 -37.44 10.02 12.73
N ASP A 262 -38.06 10.91 13.50
CA ASP A 262 -38.17 12.33 13.15
C ASP A 262 -36.79 13.02 13.19
N ASP A 263 -36.64 14.07 12.39
CA ASP A 263 -35.36 14.78 12.23
C ASP A 263 -34.85 15.35 13.57
N GLN A 264 -35.75 15.78 14.46
CA GLN A 264 -35.39 16.26 15.81
C GLN A 264 -34.85 15.13 16.71
N ALA A 265 -35.42 13.93 16.59
CA ALA A 265 -34.94 12.76 17.33
C ALA A 265 -33.58 12.29 16.80
N LEU A 266 -33.38 12.31 15.49
CA LEU A 266 -32.11 12.00 14.85
C LEU A 266 -31.03 13.02 15.22
N LEU A 267 -31.36 14.30 15.24
CA LEU A 267 -30.46 15.38 15.65
C LEU A 267 -29.98 15.20 17.09
N THR A 268 -30.91 14.97 18.02
CA THR A 268 -30.58 14.71 19.43
C THR A 268 -29.65 13.52 19.56
N MET A 269 -29.96 12.43 18.85
CA MET A 269 -29.20 11.19 18.94
C MET A 269 -27.81 11.34 18.31
N TYR A 270 -27.71 12.05 17.19
CA TYR A 270 -26.44 12.38 16.55
C TYR A 270 -25.55 13.17 17.51
N TYR A 271 -26.09 14.23 18.13
CA TYR A 271 -25.36 15.05 19.10
C TYR A 271 -24.86 14.22 20.29
N THR A 272 -25.71 13.36 20.88
CA THR A 272 -25.31 12.56 22.05
C THR A 272 -24.12 11.63 21.79
N GLY A 273 -24.01 11.11 20.56
CA GLY A 273 -22.94 10.20 20.17
C GLY A 273 -21.61 10.87 19.79
N LEU A 274 -21.56 12.19 19.59
CA LEU A 274 -20.32 12.91 19.30
C LEU A 274 -19.34 12.90 20.49
N LYS A 275 -18.04 13.09 20.21
CA LYS A 275 -17.01 13.28 21.22
C LYS A 275 -17.22 14.59 21.98
N ASP A 276 -16.85 14.60 23.26
CA ASP A 276 -17.03 15.76 24.12
C ASP A 276 -16.20 16.97 23.63
N ASP A 277 -14.97 16.75 23.14
CA ASP A 277 -14.15 17.79 22.49
C ASP A 277 -14.90 18.48 21.32
N VAL A 278 -15.64 17.70 20.52
CA VAL A 278 -16.39 18.20 19.34
C VAL A 278 -17.65 18.93 19.80
N LYS A 279 -18.36 18.40 20.81
CA LYS A 279 -19.53 19.06 21.42
C LYS A 279 -19.17 20.42 22.01
N ASP A 280 -18.04 20.51 22.70
CA ASP A 280 -17.56 21.75 23.30
C ASP A 280 -17.31 22.84 22.26
N GLU A 281 -16.67 22.49 21.14
CA GLU A 281 -16.42 23.43 20.05
C GLU A 281 -17.69 23.75 19.25
N LEU A 282 -18.62 22.80 19.10
CA LEU A 282 -19.94 23.06 18.48
C LEU A 282 -20.74 24.10 19.27
N MET A 283 -20.64 24.09 20.60
CA MET A 283 -21.28 25.10 21.45
C MET A 283 -20.55 26.45 21.41
N ARG A 284 -19.23 26.46 21.15
CA ARG A 284 -18.42 27.69 21.02
C ARG A 284 -18.54 28.35 19.65
N SER A 285 -18.80 27.59 18.60
CA SER A 285 -18.85 28.11 17.22
C SER A 285 -20.03 29.05 16.96
N GLY A 286 -21.06 29.05 17.83
CA GLY A 286 -22.21 29.94 17.73
C GLY A 286 -23.08 29.72 16.49
N GLY A 287 -22.85 28.63 15.74
CA GLY A 287 -23.64 28.25 14.56
C GLY A 287 -25.04 27.76 14.94
N SER A 288 -26.01 28.00 14.06
CA SER A 288 -27.33 27.35 14.16
C SER A 288 -27.20 25.90 13.71
N HIS A 289 -27.55 24.99 14.63
CA HIS A 289 -27.53 23.54 14.41
C HIS A 289 -28.94 22.97 14.27
N ASP A 290 -29.87 23.76 13.72
CA ASP A 290 -31.31 23.46 13.74
C ASP A 290 -31.71 22.27 12.85
N THR A 291 -30.81 21.87 11.94
CA THR A 291 -30.99 20.72 11.05
C THR A 291 -29.87 19.71 11.23
N LEU A 292 -30.21 18.43 11.01
CA LEU A 292 -29.24 17.34 11.05
C LEU A 292 -28.09 17.57 10.05
N GLU A 293 -28.36 18.18 8.90
CA GLU A 293 -27.33 18.41 7.88
C GLU A 293 -26.30 19.45 8.30
N LEU A 294 -26.75 20.58 8.85
CA LEU A 294 -25.86 21.63 9.36
C LEU A 294 -25.00 21.09 10.51
N MET A 295 -25.61 20.34 11.43
CA MET A 295 -24.89 19.71 12.54
C MET A 295 -23.83 18.71 12.06
N ILE A 296 -24.13 17.93 11.02
CA ILE A 296 -23.16 16.99 10.43
C ILE A 296 -21.98 17.76 9.83
N GLN A 297 -22.27 18.79 9.04
CA GLN A 297 -21.25 19.59 8.36
C GLN A 297 -20.30 20.25 9.37
N ASP A 298 -20.86 20.95 10.36
CA ASP A 298 -20.09 21.66 11.38
C ASP A 298 -19.30 20.68 12.26
N ALA A 299 -19.87 19.52 12.61
CA ALA A 299 -19.17 18.52 13.42
C ALA A 299 -17.98 17.88 12.69
N ILE A 300 -18.05 17.74 11.36
CA ILE A 300 -16.92 17.26 10.55
C ILE A 300 -15.83 18.32 10.50
N GLU A 301 -16.18 19.56 10.17
CA GLU A 301 -15.22 20.66 10.09
C GLU A 301 -14.49 20.90 11.42
N ILE A 302 -15.20 20.82 12.54
CA ILE A 302 -14.63 20.95 13.88
C ILE A 302 -13.68 19.80 14.21
N ASP A 303 -14.05 18.55 13.90
CA ASP A 303 -13.18 17.39 14.16
C ASP A 303 -11.88 17.46 13.36
N ASP A 304 -11.95 17.91 12.10
CA ASP A 304 -10.78 18.14 11.25
C ASP A 304 -9.87 19.23 11.84
N LYS A 305 -10.42 20.40 12.22
CA LYS A 305 -9.66 21.48 12.87
C LYS A 305 -9.02 21.04 14.19
N LEU A 306 -9.76 20.27 15.01
CA LEU A 306 -9.24 19.73 16.27
C LEU A 306 -8.12 18.73 16.04
N TYR A 307 -8.23 17.91 14.98
CA TYR A 307 -7.18 16.97 14.59
C TYR A 307 -5.91 17.71 14.12
N GLU A 308 -6.05 18.70 13.23
CA GLU A 308 -4.94 19.55 12.79
C GLU A 308 -4.23 20.20 13.99
N ARG A 309 -5.01 20.80 14.90
CA ARG A 309 -4.45 21.42 16.10
C ARG A 309 -3.74 20.43 17.02
N LYS A 310 -4.22 19.18 17.11
CA LYS A 310 -3.53 18.11 17.85
C LYS A 310 -2.22 17.72 17.18
N MET A 311 -2.16 17.69 15.85
CA MET A 311 -0.94 17.40 15.09
C MET A 311 0.11 18.52 15.21
N GLU A 312 -0.30 19.79 15.13
CA GLU A 312 0.58 20.94 15.38
C GLU A 312 1.22 20.90 16.76
N LYS A 313 0.43 20.60 17.80
CA LYS A 313 0.93 20.48 19.19
C LYS A 313 1.94 19.35 19.35
N ARG A 314 1.81 18.27 18.57
CA ARG A 314 2.78 17.16 18.56
C ARG A 314 4.08 17.55 17.88
N HIS A 315 4.01 18.29 16.77
CA HIS A 315 5.19 18.82 16.08
C HIS A 315 5.94 19.88 16.92
N ASN A 316 5.22 20.71 17.66
CA ASN A 316 5.80 21.77 18.49
C ASN A 316 6.33 21.26 19.86
N GLY A 317 6.19 19.97 20.16
CA GLY A 317 6.56 19.35 21.43
C GLY A 317 8.04 18.94 21.58
N GLN A 318 8.86 19.06 20.53
CA GLN A 318 10.27 18.63 20.55
C GLN A 318 11.27 19.71 21.04
N TYR A 319 10.81 20.87 21.49
CA TYR A 319 11.69 21.89 22.09
C TYR A 319 11.26 22.23 23.52
N ARG A 320 11.38 21.27 24.44
CA ARG A 320 11.46 21.58 25.88
C ARG A 320 12.86 21.28 26.38
N GLY A 321 13.69 22.32 26.35
CA GLY A 321 14.99 22.35 27.01
C GLY A 321 14.85 21.87 28.45
N ARG A 322 15.70 20.91 28.81
CA ARG A 322 15.88 20.38 30.15
C ARG A 322 16.35 21.52 31.05
N SER A 323 15.41 22.15 31.75
CA SER A 323 15.69 23.15 32.77
C SER A 323 16.50 22.48 33.89
N GLY A 324 17.75 22.92 34.01
CA GLY A 324 18.67 22.45 35.04
C GLY A 324 18.26 22.98 36.40
N TYR A 325 17.92 22.08 37.30
CA TYR A 325 18.09 22.26 38.73
C TYR A 325 18.68 20.96 39.27
N ASN A 326 19.94 21.00 39.69
CA ASN A 326 20.54 19.93 40.46
C ASN A 326 21.42 20.54 41.55
N SER A 327 20.88 20.69 42.76
CA SER A 327 21.66 20.92 43.98
C SER A 327 21.92 19.58 44.66
N THR A 328 23.15 19.11 44.46
CA THR A 328 23.99 18.25 45.33
C THR A 328 23.38 17.63 46.59
N SER A 329 23.53 16.31 46.73
CA SER A 329 23.89 15.64 47.98
C SER A 329 24.29 14.17 47.71
N TRP A 330 25.39 13.75 48.33
CA TRP A 330 26.15 12.49 48.20
C TRP A 330 25.35 11.20 48.52
N THR A 331 25.69 10.00 48.04
CA THR A 331 26.88 9.19 48.44
C THR A 331 26.99 7.89 47.61
N GLY A 332 28.23 7.51 47.27
CA GLY A 332 28.69 6.10 47.35
C GLY A 332 28.60 5.19 46.11
N GLY A 333 29.76 4.78 45.58
CA GLY A 333 29.92 3.44 44.98
C GLY A 333 30.53 3.37 43.57
N SER A 334 31.86 3.41 43.50
CA SER A 334 32.75 2.95 42.42
C SER A 334 32.19 1.94 41.41
N ARG A 335 32.30 2.27 40.11
CA ARG A 335 33.09 1.51 39.12
C ARG A 335 33.46 2.43 37.95
N ARG A 336 34.77 2.53 37.68
CA ARG A 336 35.36 3.19 36.52
C ARG A 336 34.78 2.58 35.25
N ASP A 337 34.23 3.43 34.39
CA ASP A 337 34.06 3.13 32.98
C ASP A 337 35.36 3.58 32.28
N PRO A 338 36.14 2.65 31.70
CA PRO A 338 37.26 2.99 30.83
C PRO A 338 36.67 3.42 29.50
N ASP A 339 36.67 4.73 29.24
CA ASP A 339 36.91 5.35 27.92
C ASP A 339 36.37 6.79 27.91
N ALA A 340 37.03 7.63 28.70
CA ALA A 340 36.99 9.07 28.51
C ALA A 340 38.24 9.53 27.73
N MET A 341 37.98 10.21 26.61
CA MET A 341 38.87 11.01 25.74
C MET A 341 39.57 10.18 24.63
N GLU A 342 39.70 10.58 23.36
CA GLU A 342 39.92 11.91 22.74
C GLU A 342 39.41 11.95 21.28
N LEU A 343 39.04 13.15 20.82
CA LEU A 343 38.83 13.50 19.41
C LEU A 343 40.20 13.67 18.75
N ASP A 344 40.61 12.69 17.93
CA ASP A 344 41.78 12.82 17.06
C ASP A 344 41.38 13.10 15.60
N ILE A 345 42.05 14.13 15.09
CA ILE A 345 41.93 14.74 13.76
C ILE A 345 42.31 13.73 12.68
N ILE A 346 41.42 13.46 11.72
CA ILE A 346 41.80 12.81 10.46
C ILE A 346 41.47 13.73 9.27
N GLN A 347 42.53 13.95 8.49
CA GLN A 347 42.68 14.92 7.41
C GLN A 347 41.75 14.65 6.22
N ARG A 348 41.13 15.72 5.70
CA ARG A 348 40.60 15.77 4.34
C ARG A 348 41.74 15.56 3.32
N LYS A 349 41.60 14.59 2.43
CA LYS A 349 42.46 14.51 1.22
C LYS A 349 41.99 15.50 0.15
N PRO A 350 42.92 16.06 -0.64
CA PRO A 350 42.62 17.15 -1.57
C PRO A 350 42.01 16.65 -2.89
N LYS A 351 41.17 17.51 -3.49
CA LYS A 351 40.54 17.33 -4.80
C LYS A 351 41.57 16.97 -5.88
N GLY A 352 41.46 15.75 -6.41
CA GLY A 352 42.15 15.32 -7.63
C GLY A 352 41.30 15.62 -8.87
N LYS A 353 41.94 16.21 -9.88
CA LYS A 353 41.34 16.77 -11.10
C LYS A 353 40.69 15.70 -11.99
N GLY A 354 39.60 16.08 -12.64
CA GLY A 354 38.90 15.25 -13.62
C GLY A 354 39.73 14.87 -14.84
N MET A 355 39.37 13.73 -15.43
CA MET A 355 39.74 13.39 -16.79
C MET A 355 38.52 12.95 -17.60
N ARG A 356 38.59 13.31 -18.88
CA ARG A 356 37.56 13.26 -19.90
C ARG A 356 37.32 11.82 -20.37
N GLY A 357 36.12 11.59 -20.90
CA GLY A 357 35.62 10.28 -21.31
C GLY A 357 36.53 9.47 -22.23
N ALA A 358 36.44 8.15 -22.04
CA ALA A 358 36.90 7.14 -22.97
C ALA A 358 35.95 5.93 -22.89
N LYS A 359 35.77 5.26 -24.04
CA LYS A 359 34.91 4.09 -24.26
C LYS A 359 35.25 2.94 -23.31
N GLY A 360 34.22 2.19 -22.91
CA GLY A 360 34.30 1.03 -22.01
C GLY A 360 35.40 0.03 -22.40
N HIS A 361 36.06 -0.52 -21.39
CA HIS A 361 37.12 -1.53 -21.51
C HIS A 361 36.56 -2.91 -21.15
N TYR A 362 37.17 -3.98 -21.67
CA TYR A 362 36.75 -5.36 -21.40
C TYR A 362 37.35 -5.87 -20.08
N ALA A 363 36.63 -6.77 -19.39
CA ALA A 363 36.99 -7.36 -18.08
C ALA A 363 38.45 -7.86 -17.95
N ARG A 364 39.05 -8.34 -19.04
CA ARG A 364 40.46 -8.78 -19.07
C ARG A 364 41.50 -7.66 -18.92
N ASP A 365 41.08 -6.41 -19.09
CA ASP A 365 41.95 -5.23 -19.07
C ASP A 365 41.99 -4.56 -17.69
N CYS A 366 41.27 -5.10 -16.69
CA CYS A 366 41.31 -4.63 -15.31
C CYS A 366 42.67 -4.96 -14.66
N ARG A 367 43.59 -3.98 -14.62
CA ARG A 367 44.81 -4.07 -13.82
C ARG A 367 44.68 -3.20 -12.56
N GLY A 368 44.37 -3.83 -11.42
CA GLY A 368 44.23 -3.15 -10.12
C GLY A 368 44.75 -3.98 -8.93
N ARG A 369 45.42 -3.31 -8.00
CA ARG A 369 46.13 -3.84 -6.81
C ARG A 369 45.25 -4.72 -5.89
N LYS A 370 45.93 -5.60 -5.13
CA LYS A 370 45.37 -6.44 -4.05
C LYS A 370 44.32 -5.68 -3.23
N VAL A 371 43.08 -6.14 -3.39
CA VAL A 371 41.88 -5.74 -2.65
C VAL A 371 42.09 -6.11 -1.17
N ARG A 372 41.92 -5.15 -0.27
CA ARG A 372 41.84 -5.40 1.18
C ARG A 372 40.54 -6.17 1.47
N PRO A 373 40.45 -6.98 2.54
CA PRO A 373 39.20 -7.65 2.91
C PRO A 373 38.07 -6.61 2.94
N GLN A 374 37.08 -6.76 2.06
CA GLN A 374 36.10 -5.73 1.75
C GLN A 374 34.99 -5.72 2.81
N GLU A 375 34.89 -4.62 3.55
CA GLU A 375 33.69 -4.26 4.31
C GLU A 375 32.51 -4.08 3.32
N GLN A 376 31.35 -4.55 3.74
CA GLN A 376 30.13 -4.62 2.95
C GLN A 376 29.60 -3.22 2.59
N LEU A 377 29.38 -2.96 1.30
CA LEU A 377 28.83 -1.69 0.79
C LEU A 377 27.33 -1.81 0.54
N ASN A 378 26.51 -1.44 1.53
CA ASN A 378 25.08 -1.23 1.35
C ASN A 378 24.85 0.22 0.93
N MET A 379 24.35 0.44 -0.29
CA MET A 379 24.08 1.80 -0.79
C MET A 379 22.58 2.03 -0.90
N MET A 380 22.09 3.06 -0.21
CA MET A 380 20.73 3.59 -0.39
C MET A 380 20.79 4.84 -1.28
N LEU A 381 19.91 4.91 -2.27
CA LEU A 381 19.71 6.13 -3.05
C LEU A 381 18.31 6.69 -2.84
N VAL A 382 18.25 7.94 -2.36
CA VAL A 382 17.04 8.75 -2.34
C VAL A 382 17.03 9.62 -3.60
N LYS A 383 15.97 9.53 -4.40
CA LYS A 383 15.77 10.39 -5.57
C LYS A 383 15.46 11.81 -5.08
N GLU A 384 16.39 12.74 -5.25
CA GLU A 384 16.11 14.18 -5.07
C GLU A 384 15.84 14.83 -6.44
N PRO A 385 14.89 15.77 -6.55
CA PRO A 385 14.74 16.59 -7.74
C PRO A 385 15.98 17.47 -7.94
N ILE A 386 16.54 17.51 -9.15
CA ILE A 386 17.51 18.54 -9.52
C ILE A 386 16.75 19.86 -9.69
N ASP A 387 16.90 20.76 -8.72
CA ASP A 387 16.50 22.15 -8.88
C ASP A 387 17.27 22.79 -10.04
N GLU A 388 16.55 23.54 -10.89
CA GLU A 388 17.04 24.40 -11.99
C GLU A 388 17.14 23.84 -13.43
N ALA A 389 16.37 22.82 -13.80
CA ALA A 389 16.03 22.58 -15.21
C ALA A 389 14.53 22.41 -15.39
N ASN A 390 13.89 23.45 -15.92
CA ASN A 390 12.45 23.58 -16.15
C ASN A 390 11.98 22.71 -17.34
N ASP A 391 12.39 21.44 -17.40
CA ASP A 391 12.04 20.52 -18.50
C ASP A 391 11.10 19.37 -18.10
N GLY A 392 10.64 19.34 -16.84
CA GLY A 392 9.64 18.38 -16.36
C GLY A 392 10.08 16.92 -16.41
N ARG A 393 11.36 16.66 -16.69
CA ARG A 393 11.95 15.31 -16.73
C ARG A 393 12.82 15.21 -15.49
N GLY A 394 12.31 14.62 -14.42
CA GLY A 394 13.07 14.44 -13.18
C GLY A 394 14.45 13.83 -13.47
N ALA A 395 15.47 14.67 -13.53
CA ALA A 395 16.85 14.24 -13.73
C ALA A 395 17.39 13.85 -12.35
N TYR A 396 17.92 12.64 -12.25
CA TYR A 396 18.37 12.07 -10.98
C TYR A 396 19.87 12.33 -10.81
N ASP A 397 20.28 12.80 -9.64
CA ASP A 397 21.69 12.93 -9.31
C ASP A 397 22.24 11.63 -8.72
N VAL A 398 22.75 10.75 -9.58
CA VAL A 398 23.40 9.50 -9.17
C VAL A 398 24.73 9.74 -8.42
N SER A 399 25.27 10.97 -8.41
CA SER A 399 26.53 11.28 -7.71
C SER A 399 26.37 11.42 -6.19
N LYS A 400 25.14 11.40 -5.67
CA LYS A 400 24.81 11.47 -4.23
C LYS A 400 24.59 10.10 -3.57
N LEU A 401 25.16 9.01 -4.10
CA LEU A 401 25.13 7.71 -3.42
C LEU A 401 25.74 7.84 -2.02
N VAL A 402 24.98 7.48 -0.99
CA VAL A 402 25.46 7.43 0.40
C VAL A 402 25.67 5.96 0.78
N GLU A 403 26.89 5.62 1.18
CA GLU A 403 27.22 4.34 1.78
C GLU A 403 26.65 4.30 3.20
N GLU A 404 25.88 3.26 3.54
CA GLU A 404 25.39 3.02 4.89
C GLU A 404 26.44 2.21 5.68
N THR A 405 26.88 2.71 6.84
CA THR A 405 27.71 1.94 7.77
C THR A 405 26.86 0.97 8.58
N GLU A 406 27.45 -0.13 9.08
CA GLU A 406 26.79 -1.29 9.74
C GLU A 406 25.82 -0.97 10.91
N ASP A 407 25.74 0.28 11.36
CA ASP A 407 24.96 0.76 12.49
C ASP A 407 23.51 1.16 12.11
N GLY A 408 23.23 1.45 10.83
CA GLY A 408 21.89 1.86 10.40
C GLY A 408 21.45 3.27 10.84
N THR A 409 22.36 4.09 11.40
CA THR A 409 22.16 5.53 11.51
C THR A 409 22.62 6.23 10.24
N ARG A 410 21.69 6.98 9.63
CA ARG A 410 22.03 7.96 8.60
C ARG A 410 22.92 9.06 9.20
N PRO A 411 23.85 9.64 8.44
CA PRO A 411 24.46 10.92 8.78
C PRO A 411 23.41 12.06 8.84
#